data_AF-A0A939CMI9-F1
#
_entry.id   AF-A0A939CMI9-F1
#
_cell.length_a   1.000
_cell.length_b   1.000
_cell.length_c   1.000
_cell.angle_alpha   90.00
_cell.angle_beta   90.00
_cell.angle_gamma   90.00
#
_symmetry.space_group_name_H-M   'P 1'
#
loop_
_entity.id
_entity.type
_entity.pdbx_description
1 polymer ?
#
loop_
_entity_poly.entity_id
_entity_poly.type
_entity_poly.pdbx_seq_one_letter_code
_entity_poly.pdbx_strand_id
1 'polypeptide(L)'
;MPDSSFQRANTLKAAFLACNVEPLEPAEMERYYVDLSLVRKTSAIDNVSTILDFQEAGDFTTILFTGHRGCGKSTELKKIQSLWENNYRVIYLEANEETDINDTRYTDLYLIVIKQVEFELRKLGLTFNQDLLKSFESWFKDITQENEQSVEKSVNVEAEATLSPTAPFIAKLMVKLLAQIKGSDKQKTTIRQTLEKDLSRLKSDTNLLLSDAYAKLRQKFPQCKGLLIIFDNLDRVPPVVAEHLFFDYAAQMQELNCTIIYTVPISILCSPKNPLNQFDGNPHIVPMINIYEFERHKCDLNYDQTGLDAMASVIEKRVDIDAIFESRNQLLELAKASGGHVRQLMQMMRSACQTASTKKHTKIISEDIEYAVKQQQFSFERFIPEEHYPHLAQVCLTKNVSKDEIGQLMLFNTSVLEYNGDKRWNYPNPVVKRNEFFQEALQSAQKQ
;
A
#
# COMPACT_ATOMS: atom_id res chain seq x y z
N MET A 1 -23.21 10.22 -20.07
CA MET A 1 -21.92 9.66 -20.54
C MET A 1 -22.25 8.50 -21.45
N PRO A 2 -21.56 8.28 -22.57
CA PRO A 2 -21.84 7.09 -23.36
C PRO A 2 -21.50 5.89 -22.49
N ASP A 3 -22.45 4.96 -22.33
CA ASP A 3 -22.20 3.62 -21.82
C ASP A 3 -21.05 3.04 -22.64
N SER A 4 -19.82 3.09 -22.14
CA SER A 4 -18.74 2.30 -22.71
C SER A 4 -19.14 0.85 -22.43
N SER A 5 -19.70 0.20 -23.46
CA SER A 5 -20.21 -1.17 -23.44
C SER A 5 -19.05 -2.16 -23.37
N PHE A 6 -18.24 -2.06 -22.32
CA PHE A 6 -17.19 -3.01 -22.06
C PHE A 6 -17.85 -4.35 -21.77
N GLN A 7 -17.59 -5.33 -22.64
CA GLN A 7 -18.08 -6.67 -22.43
C GLN A 7 -17.49 -7.23 -21.12
N ARG A 8 -18.39 -7.62 -20.21
CA ARG A 8 -18.02 -8.33 -18.98
C ARG A 8 -17.51 -9.72 -19.33
N ALA A 9 -16.62 -10.26 -18.49
CA ALA A 9 -16.09 -11.59 -18.67
C ALA A 9 -17.20 -12.65 -18.55
N ASN A 10 -17.39 -13.45 -19.59
CA ASN A 10 -18.45 -14.47 -19.69
C ASN A 10 -17.93 -15.90 -19.85
N THR A 11 -16.62 -16.11 -19.67
CA THR A 11 -16.00 -17.45 -19.56
C THR A 11 -15.14 -17.54 -18.30
N LEU A 12 -15.00 -18.73 -17.72
CA LEU A 12 -14.19 -18.94 -16.50
C LEU A 12 -12.75 -18.40 -16.65
N LYS A 13 -12.14 -18.59 -17.83
CA LYS A 13 -10.80 -18.05 -18.14
C LYS A 13 -10.80 -16.53 -18.16
N ALA A 14 -11.78 -15.90 -18.81
CA ALA A 14 -11.87 -14.43 -18.85
C ALA A 14 -12.13 -13.86 -17.45
N ALA A 15 -12.99 -14.50 -16.64
CA ALA A 15 -13.27 -14.08 -15.28
C ALA A 15 -12.03 -14.20 -14.38
N PHE A 16 -11.26 -15.29 -14.50
CA PHE A 16 -9.98 -15.46 -13.82
C PHE A 16 -8.99 -14.32 -14.13
N LEU A 17 -8.92 -13.88 -15.39
CA LEU A 17 -8.02 -12.79 -15.82
C LEU A 17 -8.54 -11.40 -15.38
N ALA A 18 -9.86 -11.18 -15.45
CA ALA A 18 -10.49 -9.92 -15.08
C ALA A 18 -10.47 -9.66 -13.56
N CYS A 19 -10.42 -10.71 -12.75
CA CYS A 19 -10.33 -10.64 -11.28
C CYS A 19 -8.88 -10.78 -10.79
N ASN A 20 -7.91 -10.18 -11.50
CA ASN A 20 -6.53 -10.12 -11.03
C ASN A 20 -6.42 -9.33 -9.71
N VAL A 21 -5.32 -9.52 -8.98
CA VAL A 21 -5.12 -8.96 -7.63
C VAL A 21 -4.32 -7.66 -7.63
N GLU A 22 -3.91 -7.20 -8.82
CA GLU A 22 -3.13 -5.98 -8.97
C GLU A 22 -4.03 -4.75 -8.81
N PRO A 23 -3.46 -3.62 -8.36
CA PRO A 23 -4.18 -2.35 -8.36
C PRO A 23 -4.64 -1.97 -9.76
N LEU A 24 -5.80 -1.33 -9.88
CA LEU A 24 -6.27 -0.86 -11.19
C LEU A 24 -5.37 0.25 -11.71
N GLU A 25 -4.92 0.12 -12.96
CA GLU A 25 -4.27 1.22 -13.68
C GLU A 25 -5.28 2.30 -14.08
N PRO A 26 -4.85 3.55 -14.33
CA PRO A 26 -5.73 4.63 -14.79
C PRO A 26 -6.63 4.23 -15.97
N ALA A 27 -6.07 3.50 -16.95
CA ALA A 27 -6.83 3.01 -18.11
C ALA A 27 -7.90 1.95 -17.77
N GLU A 28 -7.74 1.24 -16.65
CA GLU A 28 -8.69 0.23 -16.19
C GLU A 28 -9.78 0.80 -15.28
N MET A 29 -9.58 2.00 -14.73
CA MET A 29 -10.51 2.60 -13.77
C MET A 29 -11.89 2.83 -14.37
N GLU A 30 -11.98 3.34 -15.60
CA GLU A 30 -13.26 3.53 -16.29
C GLU A 30 -14.05 2.22 -16.38
N ARG A 31 -13.33 1.11 -16.60
CA ARG A 31 -13.93 -0.21 -16.82
C ARG A 31 -14.31 -0.92 -15.52
N TYR A 32 -13.44 -0.89 -14.51
CA TYR A 32 -13.51 -1.80 -13.38
C TYR A 32 -13.59 -1.13 -12.01
N TYR A 33 -13.44 0.19 -11.92
CA TYR A 33 -13.57 0.90 -10.66
C TYR A 33 -15.01 0.83 -10.16
N VAL A 34 -15.13 0.59 -8.85
CA VAL A 34 -16.38 0.63 -8.11
C VAL A 34 -16.13 1.56 -6.94
N ASP A 35 -16.93 2.62 -6.83
CA ASP A 35 -16.84 3.53 -5.71
C ASP A 35 -17.42 2.88 -4.45
N LEU A 36 -16.55 2.67 -3.46
CA LEU A 36 -16.87 2.01 -2.19
C LEU A 36 -16.84 2.99 -1.00
N SER A 37 -16.68 4.29 -1.26
CA SER A 37 -16.57 5.34 -0.23
C SER A 37 -17.78 5.34 0.72
N LEU A 38 -18.99 5.26 0.17
CA LEU A 38 -20.25 5.25 0.93
C LEU A 38 -20.31 4.10 1.95
N VAL A 39 -20.02 2.87 1.52
CA VAL A 39 -20.07 1.69 2.41
C VAL A 39 -18.88 1.61 3.36
N ARG A 40 -17.74 2.20 2.99
CA ARG A 40 -16.57 2.36 3.87
C ARG A 40 -16.79 3.45 4.92
N LYS A 41 -17.77 4.35 4.74
CA LYS A 41 -18.04 5.50 5.63
C LYS A 41 -16.77 6.31 5.90
N THR A 42 -15.99 6.55 4.86
CA THR A 42 -14.72 7.30 4.94
C THR A 42 -14.72 8.42 3.92
N SER A 43 -14.18 9.57 4.31
CA SER A 43 -13.83 10.66 3.39
C SER A 43 -12.31 10.74 3.19
N ALA A 44 -11.56 9.66 3.46
CA ALA A 44 -10.10 9.67 3.40
C ALA A 44 -9.56 10.22 2.06
N ILE A 45 -10.12 9.77 0.93
CA ILE A 45 -9.70 10.20 -0.41
C ILE A 45 -10.04 11.67 -0.66
N ASP A 46 -11.26 12.07 -0.30
CA ASP A 46 -11.74 13.44 -0.47
C ASP A 46 -10.97 14.42 0.42
N ASN A 47 -10.61 14.02 1.64
CA ASN A 47 -9.80 14.81 2.54
C ASN A 47 -8.37 14.98 2.00
N VAL A 48 -7.73 13.91 1.48
CA VAL A 48 -6.42 14.03 0.83
C VAL A 48 -6.51 14.99 -0.37
N SER A 49 -7.54 14.84 -1.19
CA SER A 49 -7.75 15.74 -2.33
C SER A 49 -8.00 17.18 -1.88
N THR A 50 -8.73 17.39 -0.80
CA THR A 50 -8.96 18.73 -0.22
C THR A 50 -7.65 19.35 0.27
N ILE A 51 -6.77 18.58 0.92
CA ILE A 51 -5.44 19.06 1.33
C ILE A 51 -4.63 19.53 0.11
N LEU A 52 -4.57 18.71 -0.94
CA LEU A 52 -3.87 19.05 -2.18
C LEU A 52 -4.51 20.25 -2.91
N ASP A 53 -5.82 20.42 -2.81
CA ASP A 53 -6.53 21.57 -3.38
C ASP A 53 -6.22 22.87 -2.64
N PHE A 54 -6.22 22.84 -1.31
CA PHE A 54 -6.03 24.01 -0.47
C PHE A 54 -4.57 24.45 -0.35
N GLN A 55 -3.64 23.55 -0.66
CA GLN A 55 -2.22 23.86 -0.61
C GLN A 55 -1.85 24.88 -1.69
N GLU A 56 -1.15 25.94 -1.28
CA GLU A 56 -0.60 26.94 -2.18
C GLU A 56 0.69 26.42 -2.83
N ALA A 57 1.05 27.04 -3.94
CA ALA A 57 2.16 26.56 -4.73
C ALA A 57 3.52 26.89 -4.08
N GLY A 58 4.29 25.84 -3.78
CA GLY A 58 5.53 25.90 -3.02
C GLY A 58 5.39 25.42 -1.57
N ASP A 59 4.16 25.32 -1.05
CA ASP A 59 3.91 24.66 0.23
C ASP A 59 4.14 23.15 0.10
N PHE A 60 4.36 22.50 1.23
CA PHE A 60 4.58 21.06 1.31
C PHE A 60 3.95 20.51 2.58
N THR A 61 3.57 19.24 2.53
CA THR A 61 2.98 18.51 3.66
C THR A 61 3.24 17.02 3.53
N THR A 62 3.25 16.33 4.66
CA THR A 62 3.35 14.88 4.73
C THR A 62 1.99 14.29 5.10
N ILE A 63 1.47 13.46 4.21
CA ILE A 63 0.16 12.84 4.32
C ILE A 63 0.36 11.36 4.64
N LEU A 64 -0.19 10.91 5.76
CA LEU A 64 -0.23 9.49 6.10
C LEU A 64 -1.49 8.84 5.53
N PHE A 65 -1.31 7.78 4.75
CA PHE A 65 -2.39 7.05 4.12
C PHE A 65 -2.36 5.59 4.57
N THR A 66 -3.44 5.10 5.18
CA THR A 66 -3.41 3.82 5.90
C THR A 66 -4.67 2.99 5.67
N GLY A 67 -4.67 1.75 6.14
CA GLY A 67 -5.68 0.73 5.89
C GLY A 67 -5.05 -0.65 5.79
N HIS A 68 -5.87 -1.69 5.83
CA HIS A 68 -5.40 -3.07 5.69
C HIS A 68 -4.67 -3.32 4.36
N ARG A 69 -3.65 -4.19 4.38
CA ARG A 69 -2.94 -4.58 3.15
C ARG A 69 -3.92 -5.28 2.22
N GLY A 70 -4.09 -4.75 1.00
CA GLY A 70 -5.02 -5.33 0.02
C GLY A 70 -6.49 -4.93 0.20
N CYS A 71 -6.79 -3.89 1.00
CA CYS A 71 -8.12 -3.30 1.06
C CYS A 71 -8.47 -2.42 -0.15
N GLY A 72 -7.48 -2.02 -0.97
CA GLY A 72 -7.68 -1.21 -2.18
C GLY A 72 -6.88 0.11 -2.24
N LYS A 73 -6.02 0.40 -1.25
CA LYS A 73 -5.24 1.64 -1.14
C LYS A 73 -4.54 2.06 -2.43
N SER A 74 -3.76 1.18 -3.04
CA SER A 74 -3.01 1.46 -4.28
C SER A 74 -3.91 1.91 -5.43
N THR A 75 -5.11 1.32 -5.57
CA THR A 75 -6.10 1.77 -6.56
C THR A 75 -6.57 3.19 -6.26
N GLU A 76 -6.83 3.54 -5.00
CA GLU A 76 -7.23 4.91 -4.65
C GLU A 76 -6.06 5.91 -4.80
N LEU A 77 -4.82 5.49 -4.54
CA LEU A 77 -3.62 6.33 -4.75
C LEU A 77 -3.38 6.61 -6.24
N LYS A 78 -3.58 5.62 -7.12
CA LYS A 78 -3.54 5.83 -8.58
C LYS A 78 -4.64 6.79 -9.04
N LYS A 79 -5.81 6.78 -8.39
CA LYS A 79 -6.89 7.74 -8.65
C LYS A 79 -6.49 9.15 -8.21
N ILE A 80 -5.86 9.30 -7.04
CA ILE A 80 -5.27 10.57 -6.58
C ILE A 80 -4.21 11.07 -7.58
N GLN A 81 -3.32 10.19 -8.05
CA GLN A 81 -2.34 10.54 -9.07
C GLN A 81 -3.00 11.13 -10.32
N SER A 82 -3.97 10.41 -10.92
CA SER A 82 -4.67 10.89 -12.12
C SER A 82 -5.47 12.18 -11.88
N LEU A 83 -6.03 12.38 -10.69
CA LEU A 83 -6.77 13.59 -10.36
C LEU A 83 -5.85 14.83 -10.27
N TRP A 84 -4.64 14.65 -9.75
CA TRP A 84 -3.74 15.74 -9.38
C TRP A 84 -2.57 15.96 -10.36
N GLU A 85 -2.41 15.14 -11.40
CA GLU A 85 -1.31 15.22 -12.37
C GLU A 85 -1.23 16.54 -13.17
N ASN A 86 -2.35 17.26 -13.28
CA ASN A 86 -2.40 18.57 -13.95
C ASN A 86 -1.98 19.73 -13.04
N ASN A 87 -2.04 19.52 -11.72
CA ASN A 87 -1.75 20.53 -10.70
C ASN A 87 -0.38 20.30 -10.06
N TYR A 88 0.07 19.05 -9.96
CA TYR A 88 1.35 18.66 -9.38
C TYR A 88 2.18 17.86 -10.37
N ARG A 89 3.50 17.92 -10.23
CA ARG A 89 4.36 16.88 -10.82
C ARG A 89 4.31 15.66 -9.92
N VAL A 90 3.44 14.72 -10.27
CA VAL A 90 3.24 13.50 -9.48
C VAL A 90 4.32 12.46 -9.81
N ILE A 91 4.94 11.92 -8.76
CA ILE A 91 5.91 10.82 -8.81
C ILE A 91 5.33 9.66 -8.00
N TYR A 92 4.88 8.61 -8.68
CA TYR A 92 4.34 7.42 -8.03
C TYR A 92 5.44 6.37 -7.89
N LEU A 93 5.65 5.87 -6.67
CA LEU A 93 6.70 4.92 -6.33
C LEU A 93 6.12 3.73 -5.55
N GLU A 94 6.55 2.53 -5.91
CA GLU A 94 6.30 1.34 -5.11
C GLU A 94 7.54 1.04 -4.24
N ALA A 95 7.41 1.13 -2.92
CA ALA A 95 8.53 0.99 -2.00
C ALA A 95 9.29 -0.34 -2.16
N ASN A 96 8.58 -1.44 -2.43
CA ASN A 96 9.16 -2.76 -2.67
C ASN A 96 9.96 -2.88 -3.98
N GLU A 97 9.77 -1.96 -4.93
CA GLU A 97 10.59 -1.91 -6.14
C GLU A 97 11.83 -1.04 -5.95
N GLU A 98 11.82 -0.12 -4.98
CA GLU A 98 12.88 0.86 -4.76
C GLU A 98 13.84 0.49 -3.61
N THR A 99 13.37 -0.24 -2.60
CA THR A 99 14.17 -0.66 -1.43
C THR A 99 13.72 -2.00 -0.86
N ASP A 100 14.50 -2.56 0.06
CA ASP A 100 14.14 -3.77 0.80
C ASP A 100 13.19 -3.44 1.96
N ILE A 101 11.92 -3.82 1.80
CA ILE A 101 10.85 -3.56 2.78
C ILE A 101 11.11 -4.17 4.17
N ASN A 102 12.00 -5.16 4.29
CA ASN A 102 12.28 -5.81 5.57
C ASN A 102 13.28 -5.05 6.43
N ASP A 103 13.95 -4.04 5.87
CA ASP A 103 14.97 -3.26 6.57
C ASP A 103 15.10 -1.86 5.93
N THR A 104 13.99 -1.25 5.50
CA THR A 104 14.00 0.09 4.92
C THR A 104 14.30 1.16 5.98
N ARG A 105 15.11 2.17 5.64
CA ARG A 105 15.37 3.35 6.47
C ARG A 105 14.96 4.65 5.77
N TYR A 106 14.74 5.71 6.55
CA TYR A 106 14.38 7.03 6.00
C TYR A 106 15.49 7.60 5.10
N THR A 107 16.76 7.29 5.38
CA THR A 107 17.90 7.66 4.52
C THR A 107 17.80 7.01 3.13
N ASP A 108 17.33 5.77 3.04
CA ASP A 108 17.07 5.12 1.76
C ASP A 108 15.97 5.88 1.00
N LEU A 109 14.90 6.30 1.69
CA LEU A 109 13.80 7.07 1.09
C LEU A 109 14.27 8.43 0.55
N TYR A 110 15.18 9.12 1.23
CA TYR A 110 15.77 10.37 0.75
C TYR A 110 16.53 10.16 -0.57
N LEU A 111 17.37 9.11 -0.64
CA LEU A 111 18.09 8.77 -1.87
C LEU A 111 17.14 8.39 -3.01
N ILE A 112 16.05 7.67 -2.71
CA ILE A 112 15.00 7.35 -3.68
C ILE A 112 14.35 8.65 -4.19
N VAL A 113 14.00 9.59 -3.30
CA VAL A 113 13.44 10.89 -3.71
C VAL A 113 14.39 11.62 -4.65
N ILE A 114 15.68 11.73 -4.31
CA ILE A 114 16.67 12.40 -5.18
C ILE A 114 16.75 11.72 -6.55
N LYS A 115 16.87 10.38 -6.58
CA LYS A 115 16.89 9.59 -7.82
C LYS A 115 15.67 9.88 -8.68
N GLN A 116 14.48 9.86 -8.09
CA GLN A 116 13.22 9.92 -8.85
C GLN A 116 12.95 11.34 -9.34
N VAL A 117 13.29 12.36 -8.55
CA VAL A 117 13.21 13.75 -9.00
C VAL A 117 14.22 14.02 -10.11
N GLU A 118 15.45 13.50 -10.03
CA GLU A 118 16.42 13.57 -11.14
C GLU A 118 15.84 12.99 -12.43
N PHE A 119 15.31 11.76 -12.34
CA PHE A 119 14.78 11.04 -13.49
C PHE A 119 13.62 11.81 -14.13
N GLU A 120 12.73 12.36 -13.31
CA GLU A 120 11.59 13.15 -13.77
C GLU A 120 12.00 14.49 -14.40
N LEU A 121 12.96 15.22 -13.82
CA LEU A 121 13.51 16.42 -14.45
C LEU A 121 14.14 16.09 -15.81
N ARG A 122 14.93 15.02 -15.88
CA ARG A 122 15.60 14.60 -17.11
C ARG A 122 14.61 14.19 -18.21
N LYS A 123 13.52 13.49 -17.88
CA LYS A 123 12.42 13.22 -18.83
C LYS A 123 11.83 14.51 -19.41
N LEU A 124 11.82 15.57 -18.62
CA LEU A 124 11.36 16.90 -19.03
C LEU A 124 12.46 17.72 -19.73
N GLY A 125 13.66 17.18 -19.95
CA GLY A 125 14.79 17.94 -20.48
C GLY A 125 15.27 19.05 -19.54
N LEU A 126 14.97 18.95 -18.26
CA LEU A 126 15.44 19.82 -17.18
C LEU A 126 16.63 19.15 -16.48
N THR A 127 17.52 19.95 -15.93
CA THR A 127 18.66 19.48 -15.13
C THR A 127 18.72 20.26 -13.84
N PHE A 128 19.23 19.67 -12.76
CA PHE A 128 19.48 20.39 -11.50
C PHE A 128 20.55 21.49 -11.66
N ASN A 129 20.60 22.41 -10.71
CA ASN A 129 21.62 23.47 -10.70
C ASN A 129 22.98 22.80 -10.54
N GLN A 130 23.93 23.14 -11.42
CA GLN A 130 25.22 22.46 -11.46
C GLN A 130 26.04 22.64 -10.19
N ASP A 131 25.92 23.77 -9.50
CA ASP A 131 26.66 24.03 -8.26
C ASP A 131 26.07 23.22 -7.10
N LEU A 132 24.74 23.09 -7.04
CA LEU A 132 24.08 22.21 -6.07
C LEU A 132 24.45 20.75 -6.29
N LEU A 133 24.45 20.29 -7.56
CA LEU A 133 24.89 18.94 -7.90
C LEU A 133 26.33 18.70 -7.49
N LYS A 134 27.26 19.58 -7.88
CA LYS A 134 28.68 19.45 -7.51
C LYS A 134 28.88 19.45 -5.99
N SER A 135 28.13 20.26 -5.25
CA SER A 135 28.19 20.28 -3.78
C SER A 135 27.79 18.93 -3.19
N PHE A 136 26.66 18.37 -3.64
CA PHE A 136 26.17 17.08 -3.17
C PHE A 136 27.09 15.92 -3.60
N GLU A 137 27.54 15.92 -4.84
CA GLU A 137 28.48 14.93 -5.38
C GLU A 137 29.84 14.97 -4.66
N SER A 138 30.35 16.15 -4.33
CA SER A 138 31.59 16.31 -3.56
C SER A 138 31.42 15.80 -2.13
N TRP A 139 30.34 16.21 -1.45
CA TRP A 139 30.03 15.70 -0.12
C TRP A 139 29.96 14.18 -0.11
N PHE A 140 29.23 13.63 -1.07
CA PHE A 140 29.06 12.20 -1.21
C PHE A 140 30.41 11.48 -1.39
N LYS A 141 31.26 12.01 -2.28
CA LYS A 141 32.62 11.51 -2.49
C LYS A 141 33.45 11.55 -1.21
N ASP A 142 33.34 12.62 -0.43
CA ASP A 142 34.10 12.77 0.82
C ASP A 142 33.66 11.74 1.87
N ILE A 143 32.36 11.49 2.01
CA ILE A 143 31.86 10.55 3.02
C ILE A 143 32.05 9.09 2.59
N THR A 144 31.87 8.76 1.31
CA THR A 144 31.89 7.37 0.81
C THR A 144 33.22 6.92 0.24
N GLN A 145 34.11 7.86 -0.09
CA GLN A 145 35.33 7.62 -0.85
C GLN A 145 35.07 7.08 -2.28
N GLU A 146 33.84 7.17 -2.77
CA GLU A 146 33.47 6.79 -4.13
C GLU A 146 33.68 7.97 -5.11
N ASN A 147 34.23 7.71 -6.29
CA ASN A 147 34.49 8.72 -7.31
C ASN A 147 33.87 8.34 -8.66
N GLU A 148 33.93 9.23 -9.66
CA GLU A 148 33.35 8.99 -10.99
C GLU A 148 33.76 7.63 -11.58
N GLN A 149 35.06 7.30 -11.52
CA GLN A 149 35.56 6.03 -12.06
C GLN A 149 35.02 4.81 -11.32
N SER A 150 34.93 4.87 -9.98
CA SER A 150 34.41 3.75 -9.19
C SER A 150 32.90 3.59 -9.37
N VAL A 151 32.18 4.69 -9.61
CA VAL A 151 30.73 4.66 -9.91
C VAL A 151 30.49 4.08 -11.29
N GLU A 152 31.16 4.59 -12.32
CA GLU A 152 30.98 4.12 -13.70
C GLU A 152 31.28 2.63 -13.86
N LYS A 153 32.31 2.11 -13.19
CA LYS A 153 32.63 0.66 -13.21
C LYS A 153 31.60 -0.22 -12.52
N SER A 154 30.77 0.34 -11.64
CA SER A 154 29.80 -0.40 -10.82
C SER A 154 28.38 -0.36 -11.37
N VAL A 155 28.09 0.53 -12.32
CA VAL A 155 26.81 0.52 -13.05
C VAL A 155 26.85 -0.70 -13.97
N ASN A 156 26.01 -1.68 -13.68
CA ASN A 156 25.91 -2.91 -14.47
C ASN A 156 24.94 -2.73 -15.66
N VAL A 157 24.90 -3.72 -16.56
CA VAL A 157 24.10 -3.68 -17.79
C VAL A 157 22.59 -3.46 -17.53
N GLU A 158 22.05 -4.01 -16.43
CA GLU A 158 20.65 -3.78 -16.05
C GLU A 158 20.39 -2.33 -15.61
N ALA A 159 21.33 -1.71 -14.89
CA ALA A 159 21.27 -0.30 -14.53
C ALA A 159 21.46 0.62 -15.75
N GLU A 160 22.32 0.25 -16.71
CA GLU A 160 22.48 0.95 -17.98
C GLU A 160 21.21 0.92 -18.84
N ALA A 161 20.38 -0.12 -18.76
CA ALA A 161 19.09 -0.12 -19.43
C ALA A 161 18.11 0.95 -18.86
N THR A 162 18.29 1.33 -17.59
CA THR A 162 17.49 2.37 -16.91
C THR A 162 18.06 3.78 -17.15
N LEU A 163 19.36 3.88 -17.46
CA LEU A 163 20.10 5.13 -17.61
C LEU A 163 20.52 5.34 -19.06
N SER A 164 20.14 6.47 -19.69
CA SER A 164 20.71 6.83 -20.99
C SER A 164 22.25 6.93 -20.92
N PRO A 165 23.00 6.66 -22.00
CA PRO A 165 24.47 6.82 -22.01
C PRO A 165 24.96 8.21 -21.57
N THR A 166 24.11 9.23 -21.74
CA THR A 166 24.35 10.63 -21.36
C THR A 166 23.79 11.00 -19.98
N ALA A 167 23.45 10.02 -19.13
CA ALA A 167 22.93 10.28 -17.79
C ALA A 167 23.98 11.02 -16.93
N PRO A 168 23.57 12.04 -16.17
CA PRO A 168 24.50 12.81 -15.34
C PRO A 168 25.07 11.95 -14.20
N PHE A 169 26.20 12.38 -13.62
CA PHE A 169 26.90 11.62 -12.57
C PHE A 169 25.99 11.33 -11.37
N ILE A 170 25.23 12.31 -10.88
CA ILE A 170 24.22 12.12 -9.83
C ILE A 170 23.24 10.96 -10.09
N ALA A 171 22.81 10.76 -11.34
CA ALA A 171 21.87 9.69 -11.69
C ALA A 171 22.55 8.32 -11.54
N LYS A 172 23.76 8.19 -12.08
CA LYS A 172 24.60 6.98 -11.94
C LYS A 172 24.90 6.71 -10.45
N LEU A 173 25.17 7.78 -9.70
CA LEU A 173 25.48 7.72 -8.28
C LEU A 173 24.31 7.20 -7.45
N MET A 174 23.11 7.76 -7.62
CA MET A 174 21.93 7.29 -6.88
C MET A 174 21.60 5.84 -7.21
N VAL A 175 21.72 5.43 -8.47
CA VAL A 175 21.50 4.03 -8.88
C VAL A 175 22.50 3.09 -8.20
N LYS A 176 23.79 3.45 -8.16
CA LYS A 176 24.81 2.68 -7.43
C LYS A 176 24.48 2.56 -5.95
N LEU A 177 24.13 3.67 -5.31
CA LEU A 177 23.85 3.69 -3.88
C LEU A 177 22.68 2.80 -3.51
N LEU A 178 21.58 2.90 -4.26
CA LEU A 178 20.41 2.07 -4.04
C LEU A 178 20.71 0.60 -4.34
N ALA A 179 21.56 0.30 -5.33
CA ALA A 179 22.04 -1.06 -5.57
C ALA A 179 22.87 -1.61 -4.41
N GLN A 180 23.74 -0.80 -3.79
CA GLN A 180 24.50 -1.17 -2.59
C GLN A 180 23.60 -1.38 -1.36
N ILE A 181 22.55 -0.57 -1.21
CA ILE A 181 21.55 -0.72 -0.14
C ILE A 181 20.73 -2.00 -0.32
N LYS A 182 20.42 -2.39 -1.56
CA LYS A 182 19.78 -3.67 -1.90
C LYS A 182 20.74 -4.88 -1.87
N GLY A 183 22.04 -4.62 -1.79
CA GLY A 183 23.09 -5.63 -1.82
C GLY A 183 23.27 -6.34 -0.47
N SER A 184 24.48 -6.87 -0.25
CA SER A 184 24.82 -7.57 1.00
C SER A 184 24.74 -6.70 2.25
N ASP A 185 24.46 -7.31 3.41
CA ASP A 185 24.36 -6.63 4.72
C ASP A 185 25.57 -5.74 5.05
N LYS A 186 26.78 -6.17 4.67
CA LYS A 186 28.01 -5.40 4.92
C LYS A 186 28.05 -4.09 4.13
N GLN A 187 27.66 -4.13 2.85
CA GLN A 187 27.65 -2.94 1.99
C GLN A 187 26.58 -1.96 2.46
N LYS A 188 25.36 -2.48 2.70
CA LYS A 188 24.22 -1.76 3.26
C LYS A 188 24.54 -1.05 4.58
N THR A 189 25.17 -1.76 5.52
CA THR A 189 25.58 -1.19 6.81
C THR A 189 26.61 -0.08 6.63
N THR A 190 27.61 -0.31 5.76
CA THR A 190 28.68 0.67 5.51
C THR A 190 28.14 1.97 4.93
N ILE A 191 27.26 1.89 3.92
CA ILE A 191 26.71 3.09 3.29
C ILE A 191 25.79 3.85 4.26
N ARG A 192 24.96 3.14 5.02
CA ARG A 192 24.07 3.77 6.00
C ARG A 192 24.83 4.45 7.12
N GLN A 193 25.81 3.77 7.72
CA GLN A 193 26.66 4.39 8.73
C GLN A 193 27.38 5.63 8.21
N THR A 194 27.77 5.62 6.94
CA THR A 194 28.41 6.76 6.29
C THR A 194 27.44 7.92 6.08
N LEU A 195 26.23 7.67 5.59
CA LEU A 195 25.18 8.69 5.45
C LEU A 195 24.71 9.22 6.81
N GLU A 196 24.66 8.34 7.81
CA GLU A 196 24.27 8.66 9.18
C GLU A 196 25.28 9.56 9.92
N LYS A 197 26.54 9.63 9.47
CA LYS A 197 27.55 10.55 10.03
C LYS A 197 27.23 12.02 9.78
N ASP A 198 26.44 12.33 8.74
CA ASP A 198 26.15 13.71 8.34
C ASP A 198 24.70 13.85 7.83
N LEU A 199 23.76 13.38 8.64
CA LEU A 199 22.32 13.39 8.33
C LEU A 199 21.77 14.79 8.10
N SER A 200 22.27 15.77 8.86
CA SER A 200 21.86 17.16 8.73
C SER A 200 22.21 17.69 7.34
N ARG A 201 23.39 17.35 6.81
CA ARG A 201 23.78 17.70 5.45
C ARG A 201 23.00 16.91 4.41
N LEU A 202 22.81 15.60 4.57
CA LEU A 202 21.98 14.80 3.66
C LEU A 202 20.59 15.44 3.50
N LYS A 203 19.93 15.77 4.61
CA LYS A 203 18.65 16.48 4.63
C LYS A 203 18.73 17.83 3.91
N SER A 204 19.69 18.66 4.30
CA SER A 204 19.82 20.03 3.78
C SER A 204 20.04 20.03 2.27
N ASP A 205 20.95 19.19 1.78
CA ASP A 205 21.23 19.07 0.35
C ASP A 205 20.04 18.46 -0.41
N THR A 206 19.33 17.48 0.17
CA THR A 206 18.09 16.94 -0.42
C THR A 206 17.06 18.05 -0.60
N ASN A 207 16.86 18.90 0.41
CA ASN A 207 15.91 20.00 0.34
C ASN A 207 16.33 21.12 -0.61
N LEU A 208 17.64 21.37 -0.76
CA LEU A 208 18.15 22.29 -1.78
C LEU A 208 17.86 21.77 -3.20
N LEU A 209 18.08 20.48 -3.45
CA LEU A 209 17.73 19.85 -4.72
C LEU A 209 16.22 19.88 -4.98
N LEU A 210 15.38 19.54 -4.00
CA LEU A 210 13.92 19.62 -4.13
C LEU A 210 13.43 21.04 -4.45
N SER A 211 14.00 22.05 -3.78
CA SER A 211 13.64 23.45 -4.00
C SER A 211 14.06 23.93 -5.41
N ASP A 212 15.23 23.50 -5.90
CA ASP A 212 15.67 23.77 -7.27
C ASP A 212 14.80 23.06 -8.32
N ALA A 213 14.41 21.80 -8.07
CA ALA A 213 13.47 21.08 -8.91
C ALA A 213 12.12 21.81 -9.00
N TYR A 214 11.57 22.25 -7.86
CA TYR A 214 10.35 23.04 -7.80
C TYR A 214 10.46 24.32 -8.64
N ALA A 215 11.53 25.10 -8.48
CA ALA A 215 11.74 26.33 -9.23
C ALA A 215 11.74 26.09 -10.76
N LYS A 216 12.38 25.00 -11.20
CA LYS A 216 12.43 24.61 -12.63
C LYS A 216 11.10 24.14 -13.15
N LEU A 217 10.37 23.35 -12.36
CA LEU A 217 9.02 22.91 -12.69
C LEU A 217 8.10 24.12 -12.83
N ARG A 218 8.18 25.11 -11.94
CA ARG A 218 7.42 26.36 -12.03
C ARG A 218 7.78 27.20 -13.25
N GLN A 219 9.07 27.30 -13.58
CA GLN A 219 9.50 28.04 -14.77
C GLN A 219 8.94 27.41 -16.05
N LYS A 220 8.91 26.08 -16.13
CA LYS A 220 8.41 25.35 -17.30
C LYS A 220 6.88 25.23 -17.33
N PHE A 221 6.27 25.07 -16.16
CA PHE A 221 4.84 24.86 -15.94
C PHE A 221 4.34 25.81 -14.83
N PRO A 222 3.99 27.07 -15.18
CA PRO A 222 3.64 28.10 -14.20
C PRO A 222 2.50 27.72 -13.23
N GLN A 223 1.58 26.86 -13.66
CA GLN A 223 0.45 26.38 -12.88
C GLN A 223 0.78 25.21 -11.92
N CYS A 224 1.99 24.63 -12.01
CA CYS A 224 2.40 23.52 -11.16
C CYS A 224 2.56 23.99 -9.71
N LYS A 225 1.83 23.35 -8.78
CA LYS A 225 1.90 23.65 -7.34
C LYS A 225 3.19 23.13 -6.69
N GLY A 226 3.75 22.03 -7.21
CA GLY A 226 4.96 21.43 -6.69
C GLY A 226 5.11 19.96 -7.06
N LEU A 227 5.99 19.27 -6.34
CA LEU A 227 6.16 17.82 -6.41
C LEU A 227 5.15 17.15 -5.46
N LEU A 228 4.45 16.13 -5.97
CA LEU A 228 3.65 15.20 -5.18
C LEU A 228 4.28 13.80 -5.30
N ILE A 229 4.94 13.34 -4.25
CA ILE A 229 5.61 12.03 -4.23
C ILE A 229 4.74 11.04 -3.47
N ILE A 230 4.39 9.92 -4.08
CA ILE A 230 3.54 8.89 -3.48
C ILE A 230 4.40 7.66 -3.24
N PHE A 231 4.62 7.32 -1.98
CA PHE A 231 5.24 6.07 -1.55
C PHE A 231 4.16 5.03 -1.23
N ASP A 232 3.76 4.27 -2.24
CA ASP A 232 2.89 3.10 -2.09
C ASP A 232 3.68 1.88 -1.59
N ASN A 233 2.97 0.89 -1.06
CA ASN A 233 3.50 -0.37 -0.54
C ASN A 233 4.45 -0.27 0.66
N LEU A 234 4.66 0.92 1.24
CA LEU A 234 5.38 1.09 2.49
C LEU A 234 4.56 0.57 3.70
N ASP A 235 3.25 0.34 3.52
CA ASP A 235 2.40 -0.42 4.45
C ASP A 235 2.73 -1.92 4.54
N ARG A 236 3.65 -2.42 3.69
CA ARG A 236 4.08 -3.82 3.68
C ARG A 236 5.32 -4.08 4.54
N VAL A 237 5.97 -3.04 5.06
CA VAL A 237 7.15 -3.22 5.93
C VAL A 237 6.73 -3.88 7.26
N PRO A 238 7.56 -4.77 7.85
CA PRO A 238 7.25 -5.39 9.13
C PRO A 238 7.01 -4.35 10.24
N PRO A 239 6.23 -4.68 11.29
CA PRO A 239 5.93 -3.76 12.39
C PRO A 239 7.16 -3.03 12.94
N VAL A 240 8.25 -3.74 13.23
CA VAL A 240 9.51 -3.15 13.74
C VAL A 240 10.11 -2.10 12.80
N VAL A 241 10.09 -2.33 11.48
CA VAL A 241 10.57 -1.38 10.48
C VAL A 241 9.65 -0.17 10.40
N ALA A 242 8.34 -0.40 10.48
CA ALA A 242 7.37 0.67 10.52
C ALA A 242 7.48 1.51 11.81
N GLU A 243 7.75 0.89 12.96
CA GLU A 243 8.04 1.61 14.21
C GLU A 243 9.26 2.52 14.02
N HIS A 244 10.34 1.99 13.45
CA HIS A 244 11.54 2.78 13.18
C HIS A 244 11.23 3.98 12.28
N LEU A 245 10.57 3.78 11.14
CA LEU A 245 10.25 4.87 10.20
C LEU A 245 9.27 5.90 10.76
N PHE A 246 8.17 5.45 11.35
CA PHE A 246 7.04 6.29 11.71
C PHE A 246 6.97 6.67 13.19
N PHE A 247 7.82 6.10 14.06
CA PHE A 247 7.94 6.51 15.46
C PHE A 247 9.29 7.18 15.72
N ASP A 248 10.38 6.44 15.48
CA ASP A 248 11.72 6.89 15.88
C ASP A 248 12.22 8.03 14.97
N TYR A 249 11.81 8.00 13.70
CA TYR A 249 12.18 8.98 12.67
C TYR A 249 10.99 9.75 12.09
N ALA A 250 9.90 9.87 12.85
CA ALA A 250 8.69 10.58 12.43
C ALA A 250 8.97 12.04 11.99
N ALA A 251 9.88 12.74 12.69
CA ALA A 251 10.28 14.09 12.33
C ALA A 251 10.98 14.12 10.96
N GLN A 252 11.95 13.23 10.73
CA GLN A 252 12.70 13.16 9.48
C GLN A 252 11.78 12.80 8.30
N MET A 253 10.77 11.96 8.51
CA MET A 253 9.76 11.67 7.50
C MET A 253 8.90 12.89 7.09
N GLN A 254 8.96 14.00 7.82
CA GLN A 254 8.19 15.23 7.55
C GLN A 254 9.03 16.42 7.09
N GLU A 255 10.34 16.22 6.95
CA GLU A 255 11.30 17.30 6.80
C GLU A 255 11.67 17.63 5.35
N LEU A 256 11.10 16.92 4.37
CA LEU A 256 11.38 17.12 2.96
C LEU A 256 10.53 18.24 2.37
N ASN A 257 11.16 19.13 1.59
CA ASN A 257 10.51 20.27 0.93
C ASN A 257 9.67 19.84 -0.30
N CYS A 258 8.77 18.89 -0.14
CA CYS A 258 7.82 18.44 -1.16
C CYS A 258 6.58 17.81 -0.50
N THR A 259 5.49 17.71 -1.26
CA THR A 259 4.29 17.03 -0.76
C THR A 259 4.48 15.54 -0.90
N ILE A 260 4.33 14.79 0.20
CA ILE A 260 4.57 13.35 0.20
C ILE A 260 3.37 12.62 0.79
N ILE A 261 2.94 11.54 0.13
CA ILE A 261 1.99 10.57 0.67
C ILE A 261 2.76 9.30 1.05
N TYR A 262 2.77 8.93 2.33
CA TYR A 262 3.29 7.64 2.80
C TYR A 262 2.16 6.66 3.07
N THR A 263 2.27 5.46 2.50
CA THR A 263 1.46 4.33 2.97
C THR A 263 1.99 3.81 4.30
N VAL A 264 1.10 3.64 5.29
CA VAL A 264 1.48 3.23 6.66
C VAL A 264 0.73 1.95 7.04
N PRO A 265 1.39 0.92 7.62
CA PRO A 265 0.70 -0.28 8.07
C PRO A 265 -0.34 0.07 9.14
N ILE A 266 -1.56 -0.48 9.02
CA ILE A 266 -2.63 -0.21 9.98
C ILE A 266 -2.30 -0.67 11.41
N SER A 267 -1.40 -1.65 11.56
CA SER A 267 -0.91 -2.15 12.85
C SER A 267 -0.28 -1.04 13.70
N ILE A 268 0.34 -0.05 13.07
CA ILE A 268 0.98 1.12 13.71
C ILE A 268 -0.04 2.01 14.43
N LEU A 269 -1.28 2.06 13.94
CA LEU A 269 -2.38 2.76 14.61
C LEU A 269 -2.78 2.10 15.93
N CYS A 270 -2.42 0.82 16.11
CA CYS A 270 -2.72 0.03 17.29
C CYS A 270 -1.55 -0.06 18.28
N SER A 271 -0.55 0.82 18.14
CA SER A 271 0.57 0.88 19.09
C SER A 271 0.27 1.80 20.28
N PRO A 272 0.67 1.44 21.52
CA PRO A 272 0.51 2.30 22.68
C PRO A 272 1.40 3.55 22.62
N LYS A 273 2.41 3.55 21.73
CA LYS A 273 3.32 4.69 21.53
C LYS A 273 2.63 5.89 20.86
N ASN A 274 1.44 5.69 20.28
CA ASN A 274 0.62 6.72 19.61
C ASN A 274 1.44 7.73 18.77
N PRO A 275 2.20 7.24 17.77
CA PRO A 275 3.13 8.11 17.04
C PRO A 275 2.45 9.15 16.16
N LEU A 276 1.16 9.01 15.88
CA LEU A 276 0.45 9.87 14.95
C LEU A 276 0.30 11.26 15.53
N ASN A 277 0.42 11.40 16.84
CA ASN A 277 0.56 12.70 17.50
C ASN A 277 1.85 13.44 17.10
N GLN A 278 2.85 12.76 16.52
CA GLN A 278 4.08 13.39 16.03
C GLN A 278 3.96 13.86 14.58
N PHE A 279 2.87 13.52 13.88
CA PHE A 279 2.61 13.98 12.52
C PHE A 279 1.66 15.17 12.54
N ASP A 280 1.89 16.13 11.65
CA ASP A 280 1.03 17.30 11.45
C ASP A 280 -0.25 16.90 10.71
N GLY A 281 -1.11 16.11 11.37
CA GLY A 281 -2.39 15.66 10.84
C GLY A 281 -2.81 14.26 11.29
N ASN A 282 -4.09 13.96 11.09
CA ASN A 282 -4.60 12.61 11.31
C ASN A 282 -4.33 11.72 10.08
N PRO A 283 -4.07 10.41 10.27
CA PRO A 283 -3.95 9.50 9.14
C PRO A 283 -5.27 9.40 8.35
N HIS A 284 -5.15 9.26 7.03
CA HIS A 284 -6.27 9.03 6.14
C HIS A 284 -6.49 7.52 5.99
N ILE A 285 -7.50 7.00 6.70
CA ILE A 285 -7.76 5.55 6.79
C ILE A 285 -8.73 5.10 5.69
N VAL A 286 -8.32 4.11 4.89
CA VAL A 286 -9.16 3.33 3.99
C VAL A 286 -9.59 2.05 4.74
N PRO A 287 -10.80 2.02 5.33
CA PRO A 287 -11.25 0.90 6.12
C PRO A 287 -11.68 -0.28 5.24
N MET A 288 -11.86 -1.42 5.89
CA MET A 288 -12.51 -2.57 5.28
C MET A 288 -13.97 -2.24 4.96
N ILE A 289 -14.51 -2.90 3.94
CA ILE A 289 -15.92 -2.78 3.61
C ILE A 289 -16.69 -3.56 4.66
N ASN A 290 -17.50 -2.87 5.47
CA ASN A 290 -18.27 -3.55 6.50
C ASN A 290 -19.39 -4.37 5.84
N ILE A 291 -19.38 -5.68 6.05
CA ILE A 291 -20.42 -6.60 5.60
C ILE A 291 -21.27 -7.11 6.77
N TYR A 292 -21.15 -6.53 7.96
CA TYR A 292 -21.77 -7.00 9.19
C TYR A 292 -22.67 -5.95 9.84
N GLU A 293 -23.75 -6.44 10.46
CA GLU A 293 -24.50 -5.68 11.46
C GLU A 293 -23.69 -5.66 12.76
N PHE A 294 -23.16 -4.49 13.12
CA PHE A 294 -22.26 -4.38 14.27
C PHE A 294 -23.00 -4.57 15.60
N GLU A 295 -22.62 -5.62 16.33
CA GLU A 295 -23.07 -5.89 17.71
C GLU A 295 -21.87 -6.28 18.59
N ARG A 296 -21.52 -5.43 19.57
CA ARG A 296 -20.27 -5.58 20.34
C ARG A 296 -20.18 -6.89 21.13
N HIS A 297 -21.27 -7.31 21.75
CA HIS A 297 -21.29 -8.44 22.69
C HIS A 297 -21.83 -9.75 22.08
N LYS A 298 -22.00 -9.79 20.76
CA LYS A 298 -22.51 -10.97 20.04
C LYS A 298 -21.37 -11.60 19.26
N CYS A 299 -21.01 -12.85 19.56
CA CYS A 299 -19.90 -13.54 18.91
C CYS A 299 -20.05 -13.57 17.38
N ASP A 300 -21.12 -14.18 16.90
CA ASP A 300 -21.47 -14.27 15.48
C ASP A 300 -22.39 -13.13 15.06
N LEU A 301 -21.93 -12.35 14.09
CA LEU A 301 -22.68 -11.21 13.58
C LEU A 301 -23.57 -11.63 12.40
N ASN A 302 -24.71 -10.97 12.30
CA ASN A 302 -25.50 -11.00 11.07
C ASN A 302 -24.77 -10.20 9.98
N TYR A 303 -25.16 -10.42 8.72
CA TYR A 303 -24.60 -9.69 7.60
C TYR A 303 -25.43 -8.45 7.28
N ASP A 304 -24.74 -7.34 6.97
CA ASP A 304 -25.34 -6.18 6.33
C ASP A 304 -25.41 -6.40 4.82
N GLN A 305 -26.63 -6.44 4.29
CA GLN A 305 -26.88 -6.69 2.87
C GLN A 305 -26.29 -5.58 1.98
N THR A 306 -26.26 -4.33 2.45
CA THR A 306 -25.69 -3.20 1.69
C THR A 306 -24.19 -3.40 1.46
N GLY A 307 -23.46 -3.77 2.52
CA GLY A 307 -22.04 -4.12 2.42
C GLY A 307 -21.76 -5.33 1.54
N LEU A 308 -22.59 -6.38 1.64
CA LEU A 308 -22.47 -7.56 0.79
C LEU A 308 -22.70 -7.26 -0.69
N ASP A 309 -23.73 -6.47 -1.01
CA ASP A 309 -24.00 -6.07 -2.40
C ASP A 309 -22.90 -5.17 -2.95
N ALA A 310 -22.32 -4.28 -2.13
CA ALA A 310 -21.16 -3.50 -2.53
C ALA A 310 -19.94 -4.39 -2.82
N MET A 311 -19.67 -5.39 -1.99
CA MET A 311 -18.62 -6.39 -2.28
C MET A 311 -18.89 -7.19 -3.55
N ALA A 312 -20.13 -7.65 -3.75
CA ALA A 312 -20.54 -8.36 -4.96
C ALA A 312 -20.38 -7.50 -6.22
N SER A 313 -20.70 -6.20 -6.13
CA SER A 313 -20.62 -5.27 -7.26
C SER A 313 -19.20 -5.14 -7.85
N VAL A 314 -18.16 -5.36 -7.04
CA VAL A 314 -16.77 -5.42 -7.49
C VAL A 314 -16.56 -6.54 -8.52
N ILE A 315 -17.17 -7.71 -8.30
CA ILE A 315 -17.12 -8.82 -9.27
C ILE A 315 -18.11 -8.58 -10.42
N GLU A 316 -19.33 -8.11 -10.14
CA GLU A 316 -20.36 -7.86 -11.16
C GLU A 316 -19.92 -6.81 -12.20
N LYS A 317 -19.09 -5.83 -11.82
CA LYS A 317 -18.51 -4.86 -12.76
C LYS A 317 -17.56 -5.53 -13.78
N ARG A 318 -16.94 -6.66 -13.41
CA ARG A 318 -15.93 -7.38 -14.20
C ARG A 318 -16.51 -8.59 -14.93
N VAL A 319 -17.54 -9.21 -14.36
CA VAL A 319 -17.98 -10.57 -14.69
C VAL A 319 -19.48 -10.60 -14.99
N ASP A 320 -19.85 -11.33 -16.02
CA ASP A 320 -21.22 -11.74 -16.28
C ASP A 320 -21.60 -12.86 -15.32
N ILE A 321 -22.40 -12.53 -14.29
CA ILE A 321 -22.71 -13.45 -13.20
C ILE A 321 -23.50 -14.65 -13.68
N ASP A 322 -24.45 -14.46 -14.58
CA ASP A 322 -25.29 -15.55 -15.08
C ASP A 322 -24.48 -16.48 -15.98
N ALA A 323 -23.45 -15.99 -16.67
CA ALA A 323 -22.55 -16.84 -17.45
C ALA A 323 -21.57 -17.63 -16.57
N ILE A 324 -21.14 -17.07 -15.44
CA ILE A 324 -20.02 -17.61 -14.63
C ILE A 324 -20.45 -18.38 -13.39
N PHE A 325 -21.56 -18.02 -12.76
CA PHE A 325 -22.06 -18.64 -11.54
C PHE A 325 -23.37 -19.39 -11.80
N GLU A 326 -23.57 -20.49 -11.10
CA GLU A 326 -24.88 -21.15 -11.08
C GLU A 326 -25.95 -20.26 -10.44
N SER A 327 -25.57 -19.47 -9.42
CA SER A 327 -26.41 -18.40 -8.89
C SER A 327 -25.60 -17.26 -8.26
N ARG A 328 -26.19 -16.06 -8.19
CA ARG A 328 -25.62 -14.93 -7.45
C ARG A 328 -25.30 -15.24 -5.99
N ASN A 329 -25.96 -16.23 -5.38
CA ASN A 329 -25.67 -16.64 -4.01
C ASN A 329 -24.22 -17.11 -3.82
N GLN A 330 -23.61 -17.78 -4.81
CA GLN A 330 -22.21 -18.18 -4.75
C GLN A 330 -21.24 -16.99 -4.69
N LEU A 331 -21.57 -15.91 -5.40
CA LEU A 331 -20.84 -14.65 -5.28
C LEU A 331 -20.99 -14.04 -3.88
N LEU A 332 -22.19 -14.08 -3.30
CA LEU A 332 -22.40 -13.61 -1.93
C LEU A 332 -21.63 -14.44 -0.90
N GLU A 333 -21.51 -15.76 -1.09
CA GLU A 333 -20.68 -16.62 -0.23
C GLU A 333 -19.19 -16.26 -0.31
N LEU A 334 -18.66 -15.92 -1.51
CA LEU A 334 -17.31 -15.38 -1.65
C LEU A 334 -17.16 -14.03 -0.92
N ALA A 335 -18.14 -13.13 -1.04
CA ALA A 335 -18.14 -11.86 -0.35
C ALA A 335 -18.13 -12.05 1.19
N LYS A 336 -18.97 -12.94 1.71
CA LYS A 336 -19.02 -13.31 3.14
C LYS A 336 -17.69 -13.89 3.62
N ALA A 337 -17.10 -14.82 2.88
CA ALA A 337 -15.83 -15.46 3.24
C ALA A 337 -14.67 -14.47 3.25
N SER A 338 -14.72 -13.40 2.43
CA SER A 338 -13.66 -12.40 2.37
C SER A 338 -13.65 -11.43 3.54
N GLY A 339 -14.72 -11.35 4.34
CA GLY A 339 -14.83 -10.36 5.41
C GLY A 339 -14.73 -8.91 4.92
N GLY A 340 -15.21 -8.61 3.71
CA GLY A 340 -15.05 -7.26 3.13
C GLY A 340 -13.65 -6.96 2.59
N HIS A 341 -12.78 -7.97 2.48
CA HIS A 341 -11.41 -7.82 1.98
C HIS A 341 -11.32 -8.00 0.47
N VAL A 342 -11.13 -6.88 -0.25
CA VAL A 342 -11.12 -6.84 -1.72
C VAL A 342 -10.11 -7.83 -2.34
N ARG A 343 -8.84 -7.83 -1.88
CA ARG A 343 -7.85 -8.78 -2.43
C ARG A 343 -8.21 -10.25 -2.18
N GLN A 344 -8.74 -10.60 -1.00
CA GLN A 344 -9.13 -11.98 -0.71
C GLN A 344 -10.35 -12.39 -1.53
N LEU A 345 -11.32 -11.48 -1.75
CA LEU A 345 -12.42 -11.70 -2.69
C LEU A 345 -11.89 -12.03 -4.09
N MET A 346 -10.94 -11.25 -4.62
CA MET A 346 -10.31 -11.51 -5.93
C MET A 346 -9.55 -12.84 -5.96
N GLN A 347 -8.78 -13.16 -4.90
CA GLN A 347 -8.04 -14.42 -4.79
C GLN A 347 -8.98 -15.63 -4.79
N MET A 348 -10.06 -15.59 -3.99
CA MET A 348 -11.03 -16.68 -3.94
C MET A 348 -11.83 -16.79 -5.24
N MET A 349 -12.19 -15.67 -5.88
CA MET A 349 -12.81 -15.68 -7.21
C MET A 349 -11.93 -16.39 -8.24
N ARG A 350 -10.64 -16.06 -8.30
CA ARG A 350 -9.68 -16.72 -9.19
C ARG A 350 -9.54 -18.20 -8.87
N SER A 351 -9.43 -18.56 -7.60
CA SER A 351 -9.35 -19.96 -7.19
C SER A 351 -10.62 -20.73 -7.58
N ALA A 352 -11.81 -20.16 -7.40
CA ALA A 352 -13.07 -20.76 -7.81
C ALA A 352 -13.15 -20.97 -9.33
N CYS A 353 -12.75 -19.98 -10.15
CA CYS A 353 -12.65 -20.14 -11.60
C CYS A 353 -11.70 -21.28 -12.00
N GLN A 354 -10.53 -21.34 -11.37
CA GLN A 354 -9.53 -22.37 -11.65
C GLN A 354 -10.05 -23.77 -11.28
N THR A 355 -10.68 -23.91 -10.11
CA THR A 355 -11.24 -25.18 -9.63
C THR A 355 -12.38 -25.63 -10.54
N ALA A 356 -13.34 -24.75 -10.85
CA ALA A 356 -14.45 -25.05 -11.76
C ALA A 356 -13.94 -25.52 -13.12
N SER A 357 -12.97 -24.80 -13.70
CA SER A 357 -12.34 -25.18 -14.97
C SER A 357 -11.62 -26.52 -14.89
N THR A 358 -10.94 -26.81 -13.78
CA THR A 358 -10.19 -28.07 -13.56
C THR A 358 -11.14 -29.26 -13.44
N LYS A 359 -12.25 -29.07 -12.72
CA LYS A 359 -13.32 -30.08 -12.56
C LYS A 359 -14.26 -30.16 -13.76
N LYS A 360 -14.05 -29.34 -14.79
CA LYS A 360 -14.89 -29.25 -16.01
C LYS A 360 -16.34 -28.85 -15.72
N HIS A 361 -16.57 -28.07 -14.67
CA HIS A 361 -17.86 -27.41 -14.45
C HIS A 361 -18.04 -26.29 -15.49
N THR A 362 -19.27 -26.12 -15.99
CA THR A 362 -19.59 -25.06 -16.94
C THR A 362 -19.71 -23.70 -16.27
N LYS A 363 -20.07 -23.68 -14.98
CA LYS A 363 -20.16 -22.52 -14.11
C LYS A 363 -19.53 -22.84 -12.75
N ILE A 364 -19.20 -21.82 -11.98
CA ILE A 364 -18.81 -21.94 -10.58
C ILE A 364 -20.02 -22.44 -9.79
N ILE A 365 -19.82 -23.53 -9.03
CA ILE A 365 -20.81 -24.06 -8.09
C ILE A 365 -20.32 -23.98 -6.65
N SER A 366 -21.18 -24.31 -5.68
CA SER A 366 -20.88 -24.21 -4.24
C SER A 366 -19.62 -24.99 -3.82
N GLU A 367 -19.34 -26.15 -4.44
CA GLU A 367 -18.13 -26.92 -4.15
C GLU A 367 -16.83 -26.20 -4.55
N ASP A 368 -16.86 -25.41 -5.61
CA ASP A 368 -15.69 -24.65 -6.08
C ASP A 368 -15.40 -23.48 -5.13
N ILE A 369 -16.47 -22.85 -4.60
CA ILE A 369 -16.38 -21.83 -3.55
C ILE A 369 -15.79 -22.41 -2.27
N GLU A 370 -16.34 -23.53 -1.79
CA GLU A 370 -15.87 -24.15 -0.54
C GLU A 370 -14.40 -24.55 -0.65
N TYR A 371 -13.96 -25.09 -1.80
CA TYR A 371 -12.55 -25.37 -2.04
C TYR A 371 -11.70 -24.10 -1.98
N ALA A 372 -12.10 -23.01 -2.65
CA ALA A 372 -11.37 -21.75 -2.65
C ALA A 372 -11.24 -21.15 -1.25
N VAL A 373 -12.31 -21.17 -0.46
CA VAL A 373 -12.30 -20.70 0.94
C VAL A 373 -11.38 -21.56 1.79
N LYS A 374 -11.41 -22.89 1.62
CA LYS A 374 -10.55 -23.81 2.37
C LYS A 374 -9.06 -23.60 2.07
N GLN A 375 -8.69 -23.26 0.83
CA GLN A 375 -7.30 -22.91 0.51
C GLN A 375 -6.83 -21.62 1.20
N GLN A 376 -7.72 -20.63 1.38
CA GLN A 376 -7.41 -19.44 2.17
C GLN A 376 -7.24 -19.79 3.64
N GLN A 377 -8.15 -20.60 4.20
CA GLN A 377 -8.03 -21.11 5.58
C GLN A 377 -6.68 -21.80 5.82
N PHE A 378 -6.28 -22.73 4.95
CA PHE A 378 -4.98 -23.41 5.04
C PHE A 378 -3.79 -22.47 4.95
N SER A 379 -3.93 -21.35 4.23
CA SER A 379 -2.86 -20.35 4.16
C SER A 379 -2.68 -19.64 5.49
N PHE A 380 -3.77 -19.29 6.19
CA PHE A 380 -3.71 -18.73 7.54
C PHE A 380 -3.15 -19.72 8.58
N GLU A 381 -3.57 -20.99 8.52
CA GLU A 381 -3.09 -22.06 9.41
C GLU A 381 -1.57 -22.21 9.43
N ARG A 382 -0.89 -21.92 8.30
CA ARG A 382 0.56 -22.07 8.17
C ARG A 382 1.37 -21.00 8.89
N PHE A 383 0.81 -19.82 9.15
CA PHE A 383 1.57 -18.69 9.71
C PHE A 383 1.00 -18.14 11.02
N ILE A 384 -0.25 -18.45 11.39
CA ILE A 384 -0.79 -18.04 12.69
C ILE A 384 -0.15 -18.92 13.77
N PRO A 385 0.61 -18.33 14.73
CA PRO A 385 1.14 -19.09 15.85
C PRO A 385 0.00 -19.62 16.74
N GLU A 386 0.16 -20.81 17.32
CA GLU A 386 -0.88 -21.43 18.16
C GLU A 386 -1.29 -20.54 19.35
N GLU A 387 -0.34 -19.84 19.95
CA GLU A 387 -0.57 -18.91 21.06
C GLU A 387 -1.45 -17.70 20.68
N HIS A 388 -1.66 -17.42 19.39
CA HIS A 388 -2.53 -16.34 18.93
C HIS A 388 -4.03 -16.71 18.90
N TYR A 389 -4.40 -18.00 18.85
CA TYR A 389 -5.82 -18.40 18.75
C TYR A 389 -6.68 -17.94 19.95
N PRO A 390 -6.21 -17.98 21.22
CA PRO A 390 -6.94 -17.40 22.34
C PRO A 390 -7.20 -15.90 22.17
N HIS A 391 -6.24 -15.15 21.63
CA HIS A 391 -6.43 -13.72 21.35
C HIS A 391 -7.44 -13.49 20.22
N LEU A 392 -7.40 -14.30 19.15
CA LEU A 392 -8.40 -14.25 18.07
C LEU A 392 -9.81 -14.53 18.59
N ALA A 393 -9.98 -15.53 19.46
CA ALA A 393 -11.25 -15.81 20.11
C ALA A 393 -11.73 -14.61 20.95
N GLN A 394 -10.84 -13.98 21.71
CA GLN A 394 -11.17 -12.78 22.49
C GLN A 394 -11.59 -11.60 21.60
N VAL A 395 -10.95 -11.40 20.44
CA VAL A 395 -11.40 -10.40 19.45
C VAL A 395 -12.80 -10.74 18.93
N CYS A 396 -13.09 -12.02 18.69
CA CYS A 396 -14.43 -12.47 18.29
C CYS A 396 -15.49 -12.13 19.34
N LEU A 397 -15.18 -12.24 20.63
CA LEU A 397 -16.14 -11.97 21.71
C LEU A 397 -16.31 -10.48 22.01
N THR A 398 -15.23 -9.69 21.93
CA THR A 398 -15.19 -8.29 22.38
C THR A 398 -15.28 -7.25 21.27
N LYS A 399 -15.04 -7.68 20.03
CA LYS A 399 -14.88 -6.83 18.84
C LYS A 399 -13.77 -5.79 18.95
N ASN A 400 -12.71 -6.14 19.69
CA ASN A 400 -11.60 -5.25 19.95
C ASN A 400 -10.29 -6.03 19.96
N VAL A 401 -9.31 -5.53 19.23
CA VAL A 401 -7.96 -6.10 19.20
C VAL A 401 -7.11 -5.54 20.33
N SER A 402 -6.19 -6.34 20.86
CA SER A 402 -5.19 -5.86 21.82
C SER A 402 -4.27 -4.84 21.15
N LYS A 403 -3.68 -3.96 21.95
CA LYS A 403 -2.73 -2.93 21.49
C LYS A 403 -1.26 -3.36 21.66
N ASP A 404 -1.03 -4.61 22.04
CA ASP A 404 0.29 -5.20 22.18
C ASP A 404 0.82 -5.71 20.82
N GLU A 405 2.02 -6.28 20.82
CA GLU A 405 2.67 -6.83 19.64
C GLU A 405 1.84 -7.90 18.94
N ILE A 406 1.13 -8.75 19.71
CA ILE A 406 0.24 -9.79 19.18
C ILE A 406 -0.91 -9.13 18.40
N GLY A 407 -1.56 -8.12 18.97
CA GLY A 407 -2.64 -7.40 18.31
C GLY A 407 -2.19 -6.66 17.05
N GLN A 408 -1.01 -6.03 17.11
CA GLN A 408 -0.38 -5.41 15.94
C GLN A 408 -0.09 -6.44 14.84
N LEU A 409 0.45 -7.60 15.19
CA LEU A 409 0.73 -8.67 14.23
C LEU A 409 -0.55 -9.24 13.62
N MET A 410 -1.62 -9.42 14.41
CA MET A 410 -2.92 -9.89 13.92
C MET A 410 -3.57 -8.92 12.91
N LEU A 411 -3.41 -7.60 13.11
CA LEU A 411 -3.82 -6.60 12.13
C LEU A 411 -2.93 -6.63 10.89
N PHE A 412 -1.60 -6.72 11.08
CA PHE A 412 -0.63 -6.72 9.99
C PHE A 412 -0.80 -7.91 9.04
N ASN A 413 -1.00 -9.11 9.60
CA ASN A 413 -1.16 -10.35 8.85
C ASN A 413 -2.63 -10.62 8.41
N THR A 414 -3.55 -9.70 8.68
CA THR A 414 -4.98 -9.74 8.30
C THR A 414 -5.79 -10.88 8.93
N SER A 415 -5.27 -11.56 9.95
CA SER A 415 -6.05 -12.53 10.75
C SER A 415 -7.16 -11.84 11.54
N VAL A 416 -6.99 -10.55 11.84
CA VAL A 416 -8.02 -9.64 12.33
C VAL A 416 -8.20 -8.48 11.35
N LEU A 417 -9.45 -8.17 11.04
CA LEU A 417 -9.85 -7.07 10.18
C LEU A 417 -10.41 -5.91 11.02
N GLU A 418 -10.21 -4.69 10.55
CA GLU A 418 -10.71 -3.47 11.17
C GLU A 418 -11.78 -2.84 10.29
N TYR A 419 -12.91 -2.53 10.90
CA TYR A 419 -14.05 -1.92 10.23
C TYR A 419 -14.36 -0.57 10.88
N ASN A 420 -14.87 0.33 10.05
CA ASN A 420 -15.32 1.65 10.47
C ASN A 420 -16.85 1.78 10.34
N GLY A 421 -17.33 2.89 10.89
CA GLY A 421 -18.71 3.32 10.96
C GLY A 421 -18.79 4.41 12.03
N ASP A 422 -19.88 4.47 12.79
CA ASP A 422 -19.95 5.38 13.95
C ASP A 422 -18.99 4.96 15.07
N LYS A 423 -18.49 3.72 15.01
CA LYS A 423 -17.56 3.13 15.99
C LYS A 423 -16.48 2.36 15.24
N ARG A 424 -15.22 2.51 15.67
CA ARG A 424 -14.12 1.62 15.29
C ARG A 424 -14.30 0.27 15.99
N TRP A 425 -14.11 -0.83 15.26
CA TRP A 425 -14.16 -2.18 15.83
C TRP A 425 -13.37 -3.19 14.98
N ASN A 426 -13.07 -4.33 15.58
CA ASN A 426 -12.28 -5.39 14.96
C ASN A 426 -13.02 -6.72 14.96
N TYR A 427 -12.73 -7.56 13.98
CA TYR A 427 -13.30 -8.92 13.91
C TYR A 427 -12.32 -9.89 13.27
N PRO A 428 -12.24 -11.16 13.73
CA PRO A 428 -11.41 -12.15 13.07
C PRO A 428 -11.84 -12.33 11.62
N ASN A 429 -10.87 -12.59 10.75
CA ASN A 429 -11.14 -12.92 9.37
C ASN A 429 -12.07 -14.16 9.30
N PRO A 430 -13.13 -14.17 8.47
CA PRO A 430 -14.08 -15.28 8.41
C PRO A 430 -13.45 -16.64 8.10
N VAL A 431 -12.39 -16.68 7.30
CA VAL A 431 -11.72 -17.96 6.99
C VAL A 431 -10.93 -18.47 8.19
N VAL A 432 -10.38 -17.57 9.02
CA VAL A 432 -9.71 -17.93 10.28
C VAL A 432 -10.71 -18.50 11.27
N LYS A 433 -11.96 -17.99 11.28
CA LYS A 433 -13.01 -18.56 12.13
C LYS A 433 -13.33 -20.02 11.80
N ARG A 434 -13.01 -20.53 10.60
CA ARG A 434 -13.28 -21.94 10.24
C ARG A 434 -12.22 -22.92 10.75
N ASN A 435 -11.12 -22.41 11.27
CA ASN A 435 -9.99 -23.17 11.78
C ASN A 435 -10.33 -23.93 13.07
N GLU A 436 -9.86 -25.17 13.19
CA GLU A 436 -10.13 -26.03 14.36
C GLU A 436 -9.57 -25.44 15.67
N PHE A 437 -8.33 -24.96 15.67
CA PHE A 437 -7.68 -24.33 16.82
C PHE A 437 -8.40 -23.05 17.25
N PHE A 438 -8.93 -22.27 16.28
CA PHE A 438 -9.78 -21.12 16.61
C PHE A 438 -11.08 -21.56 17.29
N GLN A 439 -11.73 -22.60 16.78
CA GLN A 439 -12.99 -23.10 17.34
C GLN A 439 -12.79 -23.65 18.76
N GLU A 440 -11.71 -24.38 19.01
CA GLU A 440 -11.34 -24.86 20.35
C GLU A 440 -11.05 -23.70 21.32
N ALA A 441 -10.30 -22.70 20.87
CA ALA A 441 -10.02 -21.50 21.67
C ALA A 441 -11.29 -20.71 21.99
N LEU A 442 -12.21 -20.57 21.02
CA LEU A 442 -13.49 -19.88 21.22
C LEU A 442 -14.40 -20.61 22.20
N GLN A 443 -14.52 -21.93 22.08
CA GLN A 443 -15.30 -22.74 23.03
C GLN A 443 -14.73 -22.66 24.44
N SER A 444 -13.40 -22.61 24.57
CA SER A 444 -12.73 -22.45 25.87
C SER A 444 -13.01 -21.07 26.47
N ALA A 445 -12.94 -20.00 25.67
CA ALA A 445 -13.21 -18.64 26.09
C ALA A 445 -14.68 -18.39 26.47
N GLN A 446 -15.64 -19.09 25.86
CA GLN A 446 -17.07 -18.98 26.19
C GLN A 446 -17.47 -19.71 27.50
N LYS A 447 -16.62 -20.60 27.99
CA LYS A 447 -16.85 -21.36 29.25
C LYS A 447 -16.28 -20.64 30.48
N GLN A 448 -15.43 -19.64 30.27
CA GLN A 448 -14.89 -18.75 31.31
C GLN A 448 -15.86 -17.58 31.54
#